data_AF-A0AB39N4D5-F1
#
_entry.id   AF-A0AB39N4D5-F1
#
_cell.length_a   1.000
_cell.length_b   1.000
_cell.length_c   1.000
_cell.angle_alpha   90.00
_cell.angle_beta   90.00
_cell.angle_gamma   90.00
#
_symmetry.space_group_name_H-M   'P 1'
#
loop_
_entity.id
_entity.type
_entity.pdbx_description
1 polymer ?
#
loop_
_entity_poly.entity_id
_entity_poly.type
_entity_poly.pdbx_seq_one_letter_code
_entity_poly.pdbx_strand_id
1 'polypeptide(L)'
;MTPVELSRTVLRAVRRAVDDGELRVAVPERVVVSAPGPGGCGDYATNIALQLARPAGRPPMEIAEILKALLLSTDRLTDSHTDAGADGTTDAGTDGLTTGITDVVITGPGFLNISLGATASATVVEEILRRGTRYGYANGPSADFIPLYCPDEVRAVVVMDALARILQSQGAAVRTGCEASLDPRWVDILGVRVDGRRMQDSPALPYYAVRPVPAPVDPLPLGRDAARWALLHPAGHDRPRITDEHLVQRESNPLFRVRYAHARTRALRRNAADLGFDAEPGDVRHDVVVLLADHPRVLARAAAHRAPDRLARHLVTVADAVLPLLPAVLPRGAEKPSATHRARLALAEAAGTVLAGGLSLLGIDAPDHL
;
A
#
# COMPACT_ATOMS: atom_id res chain seq x y z
N MET A 1 4.26 14.54 -5.06
CA MET A 1 2.93 14.36 -5.67
C MET A 1 2.31 13.03 -5.24
N THR A 2 1.24 13.04 -4.44
CA THR A 2 0.41 11.84 -4.15
C THR A 2 -0.35 11.44 -5.40
N PRO A 3 -0.88 10.21 -5.52
CA PRO A 3 -1.49 9.87 -6.80
C PRO A 3 -2.96 10.32 -6.88
N VAL A 4 -3.50 10.90 -5.80
CA VAL A 4 -4.72 11.73 -5.86
C VAL A 4 -4.38 13.09 -6.48
N GLU A 5 -3.27 13.71 -6.07
CA GLU A 5 -2.74 14.91 -6.73
C GLU A 5 -2.41 14.62 -8.19
N LEU A 6 -1.76 13.50 -8.50
CA LEU A 6 -1.45 13.14 -9.89
C LEU A 6 -2.73 12.95 -10.72
N SER A 7 -3.74 12.24 -10.20
CA SER A 7 -5.06 12.16 -10.85
C SER A 7 -5.67 13.53 -11.10
N ARG A 8 -5.56 14.47 -10.16
CA ARG A 8 -6.03 15.86 -10.32
C ARG A 8 -5.20 16.61 -11.37
N THR A 9 -3.88 16.43 -11.39
CA THR A 9 -2.98 17.02 -12.38
C THR A 9 -3.30 16.53 -13.79
N VAL A 10 -3.51 15.22 -13.97
CA VAL A 10 -3.94 14.67 -15.25
C VAL A 10 -5.33 15.17 -15.65
N LEU A 11 -6.27 15.26 -14.71
CA LEU A 11 -7.59 15.83 -14.99
C LEU A 11 -7.51 17.32 -15.37
N ARG A 12 -6.64 18.11 -14.72
CA ARG A 12 -6.36 19.50 -15.09
C ARG A 12 -5.75 19.59 -16.49
N ALA A 13 -4.82 18.72 -16.84
CA ALA A 13 -4.27 18.64 -18.19
C ALA A 13 -5.34 18.34 -19.25
N VAL A 14 -6.27 17.41 -18.96
CA VAL A 14 -7.42 17.12 -19.84
C VAL A 14 -8.34 18.33 -19.97
N ARG A 15 -8.68 19.00 -18.87
CA ARG A 15 -9.50 20.22 -18.90
C ARG A 15 -8.87 21.30 -19.76
N ARG A 16 -7.59 21.57 -19.54
CA ARG A 16 -6.81 22.54 -20.30
C ARG A 16 -6.79 22.22 -21.79
N ALA A 17 -6.59 20.95 -22.16
CA ALA A 17 -6.65 20.53 -23.56
C ALA A 17 -8.03 20.80 -24.21
N VAL A 18 -9.11 20.72 -23.44
CA VAL A 18 -10.46 21.03 -23.92
C VAL A 18 -10.69 22.53 -24.00
N ASP A 19 -10.26 23.28 -22.98
CA ASP A 19 -10.38 24.75 -22.91
C ASP A 19 -9.57 25.43 -24.03
N ASP A 20 -8.37 24.92 -24.33
CA ASP A 20 -7.49 25.38 -25.41
C ASP A 20 -7.98 24.91 -26.81
N GLY A 21 -9.07 24.13 -26.86
CA GLY A 21 -9.69 23.65 -28.11
C GLY A 21 -8.95 22.52 -28.82
N GLU A 22 -7.88 21.99 -28.23
CA GLU A 22 -7.09 20.88 -28.76
C GLU A 22 -7.82 19.53 -28.70
N LEU A 23 -8.68 19.35 -27.70
CA LEU A 23 -9.56 18.20 -27.55
C LEU A 23 -11.04 18.62 -27.53
N ARG A 24 -11.85 18.03 -28.39
CA ARG A 24 -13.30 18.26 -28.43
C ARG A 24 -14.04 17.09 -27.80
N VAL A 25 -13.96 16.99 -26.47
CA VAL A 25 -14.57 15.91 -25.67
C VAL A 25 -15.20 16.45 -24.40
N ALA A 26 -16.19 15.73 -23.86
CA ALA A 26 -16.65 15.98 -22.50
C ALA A 26 -15.53 15.63 -21.51
N VAL A 27 -15.22 16.55 -20.61
CA VAL A 27 -14.23 16.32 -19.56
C VAL A 27 -14.76 15.22 -18.61
N PRO A 28 -14.00 14.14 -18.38
CA PRO A 28 -14.41 13.09 -17.46
C PRO A 28 -14.42 13.61 -16.02
N GLU A 29 -15.35 13.11 -15.19
CA GLU A 29 -15.45 13.53 -13.79
C GLU A 29 -14.21 13.16 -12.97
N ARG A 30 -13.56 12.03 -13.32
CA ARG A 30 -12.41 11.49 -12.61
C ARG A 30 -11.44 10.82 -13.58
N VAL A 31 -10.15 10.99 -13.29
CA VAL A 31 -9.06 10.26 -13.96
C VAL A 31 -8.41 9.32 -12.95
N VAL A 32 -8.19 8.07 -13.35
CA VAL A 32 -7.52 7.07 -12.52
C VAL A 32 -6.06 6.94 -12.97
N VAL A 33 -5.17 6.98 -11.99
CA VAL A 33 -3.76 6.59 -12.14
C VAL A 33 -3.52 5.32 -11.32
N SER A 34 -2.80 4.37 -11.89
CA SER A 34 -2.44 3.09 -11.28
C SER A 34 -0.96 2.82 -11.43
N ALA A 35 -0.44 1.75 -10.80
CA ALA A 35 0.88 1.26 -11.14
C ALA A 35 0.95 0.87 -12.65
N PRO A 36 2.11 1.02 -13.31
CA PRO A 36 2.28 0.56 -14.69
C PRO A 36 2.01 -0.94 -14.84
N GLY A 37 1.42 -1.33 -15.98
CA GLY A 37 1.21 -2.73 -16.33
C GLY A 37 2.50 -3.43 -16.76
N PRO A 38 2.46 -4.75 -17.08
CA PRO A 38 3.62 -5.48 -17.59
C PRO A 38 4.19 -4.81 -18.85
N GLY A 39 5.45 -4.36 -18.78
CA GLY A 39 6.13 -3.63 -19.87
C GLY A 39 5.93 -2.10 -19.87
N GLY A 40 5.21 -1.54 -18.88
CA GLY A 40 5.19 -0.10 -18.60
C GLY A 40 6.42 0.35 -17.81
N CYS A 41 6.69 1.65 -17.82
CA CYS A 41 7.80 2.29 -17.09
C CYS A 41 7.28 3.39 -16.16
N GLY A 42 8.15 4.07 -15.40
CA GLY A 42 7.76 5.16 -14.49
C GLY A 42 7.04 4.71 -13.21
N ASP A 43 6.55 5.67 -12.44
CA ASP A 43 5.92 5.45 -11.13
C ASP A 43 4.42 5.16 -11.24
N TYR A 44 3.75 5.79 -12.21
CA TYR A 44 2.31 5.65 -12.44
C TYR A 44 1.99 5.55 -13.93
N ALA A 45 0.86 4.92 -14.25
CA ALA A 45 0.31 4.90 -15.60
C ALA A 45 -1.16 5.30 -15.59
N THR A 46 -1.61 5.89 -16.71
CA THR A 46 -3.02 6.14 -16.98
C THR A 46 -3.39 5.78 -18.41
N ASN A 47 -4.60 5.24 -18.57
CA ASN A 47 -5.20 4.89 -19.86
C ASN A 47 -6.13 5.99 -20.38
N ILE A 48 -6.06 7.21 -19.84
CA ILE A 48 -6.99 8.30 -20.15
C ILE A 48 -7.05 8.63 -21.65
N ALA A 49 -5.92 8.57 -22.35
CA ALA A 49 -5.90 8.84 -23.80
C ALA A 49 -6.70 7.79 -24.60
N LEU A 50 -6.70 6.53 -24.17
CA LEU A 50 -7.52 5.47 -24.77
C LEU A 50 -9.02 5.70 -24.52
N GLN A 51 -9.38 6.19 -23.33
CA GLN A 51 -10.77 6.51 -22.98
C GLN A 51 -11.30 7.70 -23.78
N LEU A 52 -10.45 8.69 -24.02
CA LEU A 52 -10.81 9.91 -24.75
C LEU A 52 -10.77 9.75 -26.28
N ALA A 53 -10.10 8.72 -26.81
CA ALA A 53 -9.96 8.48 -28.25
C ALA A 53 -11.29 8.38 -29.00
N ARG A 54 -12.21 7.54 -28.50
CA ARG A 54 -13.51 7.34 -29.14
C ARG A 54 -14.40 8.60 -29.08
N PRO A 55 -14.56 9.26 -27.92
CA PRO A 55 -15.28 10.54 -27.85
C PRO A 55 -14.65 11.65 -28.70
N ALA A 56 -13.31 11.71 -28.81
CA ALA A 56 -12.61 12.74 -29.57
C ALA A 56 -12.61 12.50 -31.09
N GLY A 57 -12.88 11.27 -31.53
CA GLY A 57 -12.70 10.86 -32.92
C GLY A 57 -11.23 10.91 -33.39
N ARG A 58 -10.27 10.77 -32.47
CA ARG A 58 -8.82 10.89 -32.74
C ARG A 58 -8.07 9.63 -32.30
N PRO A 59 -6.92 9.30 -32.95
CA PRO A 59 -6.05 8.23 -32.49
C PRO A 59 -5.60 8.45 -31.04
N PRO A 60 -5.60 7.42 -30.17
CA PRO A 60 -5.18 7.58 -28.78
C PRO A 60 -3.75 8.11 -28.64
N MET A 61 -2.86 7.80 -29.59
CA MET A 61 -1.48 8.29 -29.61
C MET A 61 -1.42 9.82 -29.70
N GLU A 62 -2.24 10.44 -30.55
CA GLU A 62 -2.27 11.90 -30.67
C GLU A 62 -2.76 12.58 -29.39
N ILE A 63 -3.76 11.98 -28.74
CA ILE A 63 -4.28 12.47 -27.46
C ILE A 63 -3.23 12.30 -26.37
N ALA A 64 -2.50 11.18 -26.38
CA ALA A 64 -1.43 10.92 -25.42
C ALA A 64 -0.29 11.95 -25.56
N GLU A 65 0.09 12.33 -26.78
CA GLU A 65 1.12 13.37 -27.02
C GLU A 65 0.68 14.76 -26.54
N ILE A 66 -0.58 15.14 -26.81
CA ILE A 66 -1.15 16.40 -26.29
C ILE A 66 -1.09 16.43 -24.77
N LEU A 67 -1.59 15.37 -24.13
CA LEU A 67 -1.61 15.28 -22.67
C LEU A 67 -0.20 15.22 -22.08
N LYS A 68 0.75 14.54 -22.73
CA LYS A 68 2.17 14.52 -22.34
C LYS A 68 2.75 15.93 -22.32
N ALA A 69 2.55 16.71 -23.38
CA ALA A 69 3.05 18.09 -23.45
C ALA A 69 2.45 18.98 -22.35
N LEU A 70 1.15 18.82 -22.08
CA LEU A 70 0.46 19.58 -21.02
C LEU A 70 0.92 19.17 -19.61
N LEU A 71 1.16 17.89 -19.37
CA LEU A 71 1.67 17.38 -18.10
C LEU A 71 3.09 17.89 -17.80
N LEU A 72 3.97 17.89 -18.81
CA LEU A 72 5.34 18.40 -18.68
C LEU A 72 5.42 19.93 -18.61
N SER A 73 4.42 20.65 -19.15
CA SER A 73 4.36 22.11 -19.06
C SER A 73 3.76 22.61 -17.75
N THR A 74 2.79 21.89 -17.17
CA THR A 74 2.09 22.29 -15.92
C THR A 74 3.04 22.46 -14.74
N ASP A 75 4.14 21.69 -14.69
CA ASP A 75 5.15 21.78 -13.64
C ASP A 75 6.08 23.01 -13.77
N ARG A 76 6.24 23.54 -15.00
CA ARG A 76 7.09 24.73 -15.25
C ARG A 76 6.45 26.05 -14.87
N LEU A 77 5.12 26.12 -14.73
CA LEU A 77 4.42 27.36 -14.38
C LEU A 77 4.40 27.62 -12.85
N THR A 78 4.63 26.59 -12.04
CA THR A 78 4.68 26.72 -10.57
C THR A 78 6.03 27.23 -10.04
N ASP A 79 7.05 27.33 -10.88
CA ASP A 79 8.38 27.85 -10.51
C ASP A 79 8.53 29.38 -10.71
N SER A 80 7.52 30.08 -11.23
CA SER A 80 7.64 31.49 -11.64
C SER A 80 6.76 32.49 -10.89
N HIS A 81 6.34 32.23 -9.64
CA HIS A 81 5.66 33.23 -8.80
C HIS A 81 6.48 33.54 -7.54
N THR A 82 7.55 34.31 -7.72
CA THR A 82 8.04 35.24 -6.69
C THR A 82 8.08 36.62 -7.34
N ASP A 83 7.02 37.41 -7.18
CA ASP A 83 7.07 38.83 -6.81
C ASP A 83 5.72 39.55 -7.00
N ALA A 84 5.47 40.45 -6.04
CA ALA A 84 4.51 41.56 -6.01
C ALA A 84 3.04 41.31 -5.59
N GLY A 85 2.69 41.87 -4.43
CA GLY A 85 1.38 42.53 -4.23
C GLY A 85 0.59 42.10 -2.99
N ALA A 86 0.48 43.01 -2.03
CA ALA A 86 -0.33 42.90 -0.81
C ALA A 86 -1.85 42.85 -1.11
N ASP A 87 -2.59 41.95 -0.46
CA ASP A 87 -3.74 42.31 0.38
C ASP A 87 -4.20 41.13 1.25
N GLY A 88 -4.71 41.42 2.44
CA GLY A 88 -5.02 40.43 3.47
C GLY A 88 -6.34 39.69 3.25
N THR A 89 -6.30 38.36 3.33
CA THR A 89 -7.25 37.48 4.06
C THR A 89 -6.62 36.09 4.15
N THR A 90 -6.18 35.70 5.34
CA THR A 90 -5.62 34.38 5.62
C THR A 90 -6.74 33.36 5.77
N ASP A 91 -6.95 32.54 4.74
CA ASP A 91 -7.46 31.18 4.92
C ASP A 91 -6.27 30.23 4.99
N ALA A 92 -6.22 29.49 6.10
CA ALA A 92 -5.14 28.59 6.44
C ALA A 92 -5.24 27.27 5.65
N GLY A 93 -4.13 26.90 5.01
CA GLY A 93 -3.72 25.51 4.91
C GLY A 93 -3.85 24.87 3.54
N THR A 94 -2.71 24.38 3.05
CA THR A 94 -2.49 23.56 1.84
C THR A 94 -2.27 24.38 0.58
N ASP A 95 -1.02 24.73 0.30
CA ASP A 95 -0.39 24.49 -1.02
C ASP A 95 1.03 25.05 -0.99
N GLY A 96 2.02 24.15 -1.08
CA GLY A 96 3.42 24.52 -1.05
C GLY A 96 4.36 23.32 -0.89
N LEU A 97 4.19 22.29 -1.73
CA LEU A 97 5.24 21.29 -1.94
C LEU A 97 5.30 20.94 -3.43
N THR A 98 6.00 21.78 -4.19
CA THR A 98 6.40 21.55 -5.58
C THR A 98 7.27 20.29 -5.63
N THR A 99 6.74 19.21 -6.20
CA THR A 99 7.49 18.04 -6.64
C THR A 99 6.64 17.37 -7.71
N GLY A 100 6.84 17.79 -8.95
CA GLY A 100 6.04 17.37 -10.09
C GLY A 100 6.65 16.30 -10.96
N ILE A 101 6.06 16.20 -12.14
CA ILE A 101 6.22 15.13 -13.11
C ILE A 101 7.55 15.36 -13.84
N THR A 102 8.50 14.44 -13.66
CA THR A 102 9.83 14.55 -14.30
C THR A 102 9.86 14.03 -15.72
N ASP A 103 9.06 13.01 -16.01
CA ASP A 103 9.00 12.43 -17.33
C ASP A 103 7.64 11.81 -17.61
N VAL A 104 7.26 11.78 -18.88
CA VAL A 104 6.07 11.10 -19.37
C VAL A 104 6.40 10.33 -20.64
N VAL A 105 6.33 9.00 -20.55
CA VAL A 105 6.61 8.06 -21.64
C VAL A 105 5.31 7.42 -22.11
N ILE A 106 5.06 7.49 -23.41
CA ILE A 106 3.87 6.86 -24.01
C ILE A 106 4.25 5.45 -24.43
N THR A 107 3.50 4.44 -23.97
CA THR A 107 3.72 3.04 -24.35
C THR A 107 2.49 2.40 -25.01
N GLY A 108 2.76 1.43 -25.89
CA GLY A 108 1.74 0.63 -26.55
C GLY A 108 0.71 1.49 -27.31
N PRO A 109 -0.60 1.21 -27.15
CA PRO A 109 -1.65 1.90 -27.91
C PRO A 109 -1.99 3.30 -27.38
N GLY A 110 -1.28 3.85 -26.37
CA GLY A 110 -1.53 5.19 -25.81
C GLY A 110 -1.61 5.26 -24.28
N PHE A 111 -0.86 4.42 -23.55
CA PHE A 111 -0.74 4.56 -22.09
C PHE A 111 0.27 5.64 -21.76
N LEU A 112 -0.09 6.59 -20.89
CA LEU A 112 0.86 7.57 -20.37
C LEU A 112 1.49 7.01 -19.10
N ASN A 113 2.78 6.75 -19.14
CA ASN A 113 3.60 6.33 -18.01
C ASN A 113 4.33 7.56 -17.48
N ILE A 114 4.21 7.82 -16.19
CA ILE A 114 4.56 9.09 -15.55
C ILE A 114 5.61 8.81 -14.48
N SER A 115 6.74 9.50 -14.56
CA SER A 115 7.79 9.51 -13.55
C SER A 115 7.71 10.79 -12.72
N LEU A 116 7.98 10.70 -11.43
CA LEU A 116 7.95 11.82 -10.48
C LEU A 116 9.37 12.24 -10.07
N GLY A 117 9.50 13.48 -9.57
CA GLY A 117 10.76 14.05 -9.07
C GLY A 117 11.35 13.36 -7.84
N ALA A 118 12.70 13.36 -7.78
CA ALA A 118 13.56 12.65 -6.83
C ALA A 118 13.39 13.01 -5.34
N THR A 119 12.60 14.02 -4.98
CA THR A 119 12.21 14.34 -3.59
C THR A 119 11.11 13.42 -3.05
N ALA A 120 10.48 12.58 -3.89
CA ALA A 120 9.42 11.68 -3.46
C ALA A 120 9.92 10.52 -2.57
N SER A 121 11.11 9.95 -2.85
CA SER A 121 11.62 8.77 -2.14
C SER A 121 11.96 9.09 -0.67
N ALA A 122 12.77 10.13 -0.44
CA ALA A 122 13.14 10.57 0.90
C ALA A 122 11.90 10.93 1.74
N THR A 123 10.94 11.67 1.16
CA THR A 123 9.69 12.05 1.84
C THR A 123 8.86 10.84 2.24
N VAL A 124 8.73 9.83 1.36
CA VAL A 124 8.00 8.58 1.67
C VAL A 124 8.70 7.84 2.80
N VAL A 125 10.03 7.70 2.75
CA VAL A 125 10.82 7.05 3.80
C VAL A 125 10.69 7.78 5.13
N GLU A 126 10.84 9.10 5.15
CA GLU A 126 10.65 9.94 6.34
C GLU A 126 9.26 9.73 6.96
N GLU A 127 8.21 9.75 6.14
CA GLU A 127 6.84 9.58 6.63
C GLU A 127 6.60 8.18 7.20
N ILE A 128 7.17 7.14 6.58
CA ILE A 128 7.08 5.76 7.09
C ILE A 128 7.79 5.66 8.44
N LEU A 129 9.02 6.15 8.54
CA LEU A 129 9.80 6.09 9.78
C LEU A 129 9.12 6.89 10.90
N ARG A 130 8.54 8.05 10.56
CA ARG A 130 7.80 8.90 11.50
C ARG A 130 6.51 8.24 12.00
N ARG A 131 5.73 7.61 11.10
CA ARG A 131 4.48 6.92 11.48
C ARG A 131 4.70 5.53 12.08
N GLY A 132 5.86 4.93 11.84
CA GLY A 132 6.16 3.57 12.25
C GLY A 132 5.18 2.55 11.65
N THR A 133 4.80 1.55 12.44
CA THR A 133 3.86 0.48 12.02
C THR A 133 2.43 0.96 11.76
N ARG A 134 2.13 2.24 12.04
CA ARG A 134 0.85 2.90 11.73
C ARG A 134 0.88 3.64 10.38
N TYR A 135 1.94 3.53 9.60
CA TYR A 135 1.97 4.09 8.26
C TYR A 135 0.82 3.52 7.40
N GLY A 136 0.11 4.40 6.70
CA GLY A 136 -1.10 4.08 5.95
C GLY A 136 -2.42 4.03 6.74
N TYR A 137 -2.39 4.30 8.05
CA TYR A 137 -3.62 4.42 8.84
C TYR A 137 -4.30 5.76 8.56
N ALA A 138 -5.63 5.79 8.68
CA ALA A 138 -6.40 7.02 8.58
C ALA A 138 -6.05 7.98 9.73
N ASN A 139 -6.19 9.29 9.47
CA ASN A 139 -5.99 10.31 10.48
C ASN A 139 -7.27 10.47 11.30
N GLY A 140 -7.34 9.78 12.44
CA GLY A 140 -8.46 9.88 13.38
C GLY A 140 -9.61 8.89 13.11
N PRO A 141 -10.61 8.87 14.00
CA PRO A 141 -11.77 8.00 13.87
C PRO A 141 -12.67 8.45 12.71
N SER A 142 -13.28 7.49 12.02
CA SER A 142 -14.41 7.74 11.12
C SER A 142 -15.73 7.66 11.89
N ALA A 143 -16.79 8.23 11.32
CA ALA A 143 -18.14 8.08 11.87
C ALA A 143 -18.73 6.68 11.62
N ASP A 144 -18.01 5.81 10.91
CA ASP A 144 -18.52 4.50 10.50
C ASP A 144 -18.47 3.52 11.67
N PHE A 145 -19.63 2.99 12.01
CA PHE A 145 -19.77 1.83 12.88
C PHE A 145 -20.06 0.59 12.04
N ILE A 146 -19.15 -0.40 12.07
CA ILE A 146 -19.21 -1.59 11.23
C ILE A 146 -19.36 -2.84 12.10
N PRO A 147 -20.58 -3.37 12.26
CA PRO A 147 -20.77 -4.67 12.87
C PRO A 147 -20.41 -5.79 11.88
N LEU A 148 -19.45 -6.64 12.27
CA LEU A 148 -19.03 -7.84 11.55
C LEU A 148 -19.60 -9.08 12.23
N TYR A 149 -20.03 -10.05 11.43
CA TYR A 149 -20.55 -11.32 11.93
C TYR A 149 -20.00 -12.52 11.17
N CYS A 150 -19.66 -13.60 11.88
CA CYS A 150 -19.08 -14.81 11.32
C CYS A 150 -19.89 -16.09 11.68
N PRO A 151 -19.95 -17.11 10.80
CA PRO A 151 -20.35 -18.46 11.19
C PRO A 151 -19.33 -19.09 12.13
N ASP A 152 -19.70 -20.17 12.81
CA ASP A 152 -18.79 -20.98 13.64
C ASP A 152 -17.81 -21.79 12.78
N GLU A 153 -16.84 -21.12 12.18
CA GLU A 153 -15.85 -21.68 11.27
C GLU A 153 -14.52 -20.94 11.40
N VAL A 154 -13.41 -21.71 11.51
CA VAL A 154 -12.09 -21.17 11.88
C VAL A 154 -11.58 -20.10 10.92
N ARG A 155 -11.74 -20.28 9.60
CA ARG A 155 -11.31 -19.27 8.63
C ARG A 155 -12.15 -18.00 8.74
N ALA A 156 -13.45 -18.12 8.90
CA ALA A 156 -14.35 -16.98 9.04
C ALA A 156 -14.00 -16.14 10.27
N VAL A 157 -13.67 -16.77 11.40
CA VAL A 157 -13.22 -16.08 12.62
C VAL A 157 -11.90 -15.36 12.38
N VAL A 158 -10.91 -16.01 11.76
CA VAL A 158 -9.59 -15.42 11.47
C VAL A 158 -9.69 -14.27 10.46
N VAL A 159 -10.48 -14.44 9.39
CA VAL A 159 -10.75 -13.39 8.39
C VAL A 159 -11.45 -12.21 9.03
N MET A 160 -12.42 -12.44 9.92
CA MET A 160 -13.12 -11.38 10.63
C MET A 160 -12.17 -10.61 11.56
N ASP A 161 -11.32 -11.30 12.32
CA ASP A 161 -10.33 -10.65 13.21
C ASP A 161 -9.34 -9.78 12.42
N ALA A 162 -8.81 -10.27 11.29
CA ALA A 162 -7.94 -9.49 10.41
C ALA A 162 -8.67 -8.31 9.75
N LEU A 163 -9.90 -8.54 9.29
CA LEU A 163 -10.72 -7.48 8.70
C LEU A 163 -11.06 -6.39 9.73
N ALA A 164 -11.35 -6.75 10.97
CA ALA A 164 -11.61 -5.81 12.05
C ALA A 164 -10.40 -4.90 12.28
N ARG A 165 -9.18 -5.47 12.36
CA ARG A 165 -7.93 -4.69 12.49
C ARG A 165 -7.71 -3.75 11.30
N ILE A 166 -7.96 -4.22 10.08
CA ILE A 166 -7.83 -3.39 8.86
C ILE A 166 -8.85 -2.26 8.85
N LEU A 167 -10.12 -2.51 9.18
CA LEU A 167 -11.15 -1.47 9.24
C LEU A 167 -10.86 -0.45 10.35
N GLN A 168 -10.42 -0.90 11.52
CA GLN A 168 -9.99 -0.04 12.62
C GLN A 168 -8.78 0.84 12.24
N SER A 169 -7.84 0.32 11.44
CA SER A 169 -6.72 1.12 10.94
C SER A 169 -7.16 2.24 10.01
N GLN A 170 -8.33 2.10 9.39
CA GLN A 170 -8.97 3.12 8.55
C GLN A 170 -9.95 4.01 9.35
N GLY A 171 -9.94 3.91 10.69
CA GLY A 171 -10.70 4.78 11.59
C GLY A 171 -12.09 4.27 11.97
N ALA A 172 -12.57 3.16 11.38
CA ALA A 172 -13.90 2.65 11.66
C ALA A 172 -14.00 2.05 13.07
N ALA A 173 -15.12 2.28 13.74
CA ALA A 173 -15.48 1.58 14.96
C ALA A 173 -16.05 0.21 14.57
N VAL A 174 -15.38 -0.88 14.97
CA VAL A 174 -15.76 -2.24 14.60
C VAL A 174 -16.25 -2.99 15.83
N ARG A 175 -17.35 -3.73 15.67
CA ARG A 175 -17.80 -4.73 16.63
C ARG A 175 -17.90 -6.09 15.95
N THR A 176 -17.35 -7.11 16.57
CA THR A 176 -17.30 -8.47 16.06
C THR A 176 -18.28 -9.38 16.79
N GLY A 177 -18.89 -10.31 16.06
CA GLY A 177 -19.78 -11.33 16.62
C GLY A 177 -19.69 -12.63 15.85
N CYS A 178 -19.99 -13.75 16.50
CA CYS A 178 -20.10 -15.06 15.83
C CYS A 178 -21.31 -15.85 16.32
N GLU A 179 -21.69 -16.85 15.53
CA GLU A 179 -22.91 -17.66 15.70
C GLU A 179 -22.92 -18.51 16.96
N ALA A 180 -21.76 -19.05 17.30
CA ALA A 180 -21.50 -19.82 18.50
C ALA A 180 -20.37 -19.18 19.32
N SER A 181 -20.02 -19.81 20.44
CA SER A 181 -18.77 -19.44 21.11
C SER A 181 -17.59 -19.93 20.32
N LEU A 182 -16.52 -19.15 20.33
CA LEU A 182 -15.26 -19.61 19.78
C LEU A 182 -14.80 -20.86 20.51
N ASP A 183 -14.30 -21.84 19.74
CA ASP A 183 -13.48 -22.91 20.29
C ASP A 183 -12.31 -22.26 21.08
N PRO A 184 -12.12 -22.60 22.37
CA PRO A 184 -11.02 -22.07 23.17
C PRO A 184 -9.65 -22.24 22.50
N ARG A 185 -9.45 -23.33 21.74
CA ARG A 185 -8.20 -23.56 21.02
C ARG A 185 -7.94 -22.51 19.94
N TRP A 186 -8.98 -21.96 19.31
CA TRP A 186 -8.82 -20.85 18.35
C TRP A 186 -8.33 -19.60 19.07
N VAL A 187 -8.88 -19.30 20.26
CA VAL A 187 -8.44 -18.15 21.06
C VAL A 187 -6.99 -18.33 21.50
N ASP A 188 -6.66 -19.48 22.08
CA ASP A 188 -5.36 -19.75 22.69
C ASP A 188 -4.25 -19.87 21.64
N ILE A 189 -4.51 -20.54 20.51
CA ILE A 189 -3.49 -20.81 19.49
C ILE A 189 -3.49 -19.73 18.41
N LEU A 190 -4.65 -19.30 17.91
CA LEU A 190 -4.72 -18.34 16.80
C LEU A 190 -4.82 -16.87 17.26
N GLY A 191 -5.04 -16.64 18.55
CA GLY A 191 -5.11 -15.29 19.14
C GLY A 191 -6.31 -14.48 18.65
N VAL A 192 -7.38 -15.14 18.20
CA VAL A 192 -8.60 -14.48 17.73
C VAL A 192 -9.47 -14.01 18.89
N ARG A 193 -10.17 -12.88 18.70
CA ARG A 193 -11.10 -12.32 19.69
C ARG A 193 -12.42 -11.92 19.04
N VAL A 194 -13.49 -12.00 19.82
CA VAL A 194 -14.84 -11.58 19.42
C VAL A 194 -15.49 -10.82 20.56
N ASP A 195 -16.13 -9.69 20.26
CA ASP A 195 -16.68 -8.77 21.27
C ASP A 195 -17.96 -9.30 21.94
N GLY A 196 -18.71 -10.20 21.29
CA GLY A 196 -19.91 -10.79 21.89
C GLY A 196 -20.47 -12.03 21.18
N ARG A 197 -21.24 -12.83 21.92
CA ARG A 197 -22.07 -13.92 21.39
C ARG A 197 -23.29 -13.31 20.68
N ARG A 198 -23.79 -14.00 19.64
CA ARG A 198 -25.16 -13.91 19.07
C ARG A 198 -25.97 -12.69 19.56
N MET A 199 -26.15 -11.69 18.70
CA MET A 199 -26.97 -10.49 18.96
C MET A 199 -28.47 -10.85 19.03
N GLN A 200 -28.87 -11.62 20.03
CA GLN A 200 -30.25 -12.05 20.24
C GLN A 200 -31.13 -10.92 20.79
N ASP A 201 -30.53 -9.85 21.32
CA ASP A 201 -31.23 -8.66 21.84
C ASP A 201 -31.17 -7.43 20.91
N SER A 202 -30.79 -7.60 19.64
CA SER A 202 -30.97 -6.55 18.63
C SER A 202 -31.29 -7.16 17.27
N PRO A 203 -32.57 -7.51 17.03
CA PRO A 203 -33.03 -7.68 15.67
C PRO A 203 -33.09 -6.29 15.03
N ALA A 204 -32.21 -6.00 14.05
CA ALA A 204 -32.42 -5.03 12.94
C ALA A 204 -31.21 -4.17 12.50
N LEU A 205 -30.02 -4.22 13.14
CA LEU A 205 -28.89 -3.47 12.56
C LEU A 205 -28.26 -4.22 11.38
N PRO A 206 -28.08 -3.59 10.22
CA PRO A 206 -27.40 -4.21 9.08
C PRO A 206 -25.96 -4.54 9.48
N TYR A 207 -25.58 -5.82 9.35
CA TYR A 207 -24.23 -6.30 9.62
C TYR A 207 -23.59 -6.83 8.35
N TYR A 208 -22.25 -6.86 8.34
CA TYR A 208 -21.51 -7.52 7.27
C TYR A 208 -21.20 -8.97 7.67
N ALA A 209 -21.73 -9.92 6.90
CA ALA A 209 -21.46 -11.34 7.07
C ALA A 209 -20.10 -11.71 6.45
N VAL A 210 -19.14 -12.09 7.30
CA VAL A 210 -17.84 -12.61 6.89
C VAL A 210 -18.00 -14.11 6.61
N ARG A 211 -18.10 -14.48 5.32
CA ARG A 211 -18.31 -15.88 4.88
C ARG A 211 -17.31 -16.29 3.81
N PRO A 212 -16.02 -16.48 4.15
CA PRO A 212 -15.06 -17.07 3.21
C PRO A 212 -15.38 -18.56 2.98
N VAL A 213 -14.76 -19.16 1.97
CA VAL A 213 -14.77 -20.61 1.78
C VAL A 213 -14.11 -21.27 3.00
N PRO A 214 -14.77 -22.23 3.68
CA PRO A 214 -14.26 -22.85 4.88
C PRO A 214 -12.88 -23.49 4.73
N ALA A 215 -12.14 -23.57 5.84
CA ALA A 215 -10.91 -24.35 5.91
C ALA A 215 -11.22 -25.84 5.63
N PRO A 216 -10.47 -26.51 4.72
CA PRO A 216 -10.71 -27.92 4.41
C PRO A 216 -10.21 -28.87 5.49
N VAL A 217 -9.29 -28.43 6.34
CA VAL A 217 -8.66 -29.20 7.44
C VAL A 217 -8.34 -28.28 8.61
N ASP A 218 -8.07 -28.86 9.78
CA ASP A 218 -7.69 -28.11 10.99
C ASP A 218 -6.33 -27.39 10.80
N PRO A 219 -6.28 -26.04 10.88
CA PRO A 219 -5.05 -25.28 10.74
C PRO A 219 -4.21 -25.22 12.02
N LEU A 220 -4.76 -25.62 13.18
CA LEU A 220 -4.13 -25.44 14.49
C LEU A 220 -2.73 -26.07 14.63
N PRO A 221 -2.41 -27.24 14.03
CA PRO A 221 -1.06 -27.81 14.09
C PRO A 221 0.05 -26.90 13.50
N LEU A 222 -0.30 -25.94 12.64
CA LEU A 222 0.66 -24.98 12.09
C LEU A 222 1.10 -23.91 13.12
N GLY A 223 0.41 -23.80 14.27
CA GLY A 223 0.61 -22.71 15.21
C GLY A 223 0.09 -21.37 14.68
N ARG A 224 0.17 -20.33 15.52
CA ARG A 224 -0.50 -19.04 15.31
C ARG A 224 -0.26 -18.43 13.93
N ASP A 225 0.99 -18.13 13.62
CA ASP A 225 1.35 -17.31 12.46
C ASP A 225 1.12 -18.04 11.13
N ALA A 226 1.56 -19.29 11.05
CA ALA A 226 1.44 -20.09 9.84
C ALA A 226 -0.01 -20.47 9.55
N ALA A 227 -0.81 -20.78 10.58
CA ALA A 227 -2.25 -20.99 10.44
C ALA A 227 -2.94 -19.72 9.90
N ARG A 228 -2.69 -18.56 10.52
CA ARG A 228 -3.30 -17.30 10.08
C ARG A 228 -2.90 -16.96 8.65
N TRP A 229 -1.64 -17.15 8.28
CA TRP A 229 -1.20 -16.94 6.90
C TRP A 229 -1.90 -17.88 5.91
N ALA A 230 -1.96 -19.19 6.20
CA ALA A 230 -2.62 -20.18 5.35
C ALA A 230 -4.11 -19.83 5.10
N LEU A 231 -4.77 -19.25 6.09
CA LEU A 231 -6.18 -18.86 6.03
C LEU A 231 -6.42 -17.50 5.34
N LEU A 232 -5.50 -16.54 5.49
CA LEU A 232 -5.65 -15.14 5.05
C LEU A 232 -5.00 -14.86 3.69
N HIS A 233 -3.98 -15.60 3.27
CA HIS A 233 -3.28 -15.36 2.02
C HIS A 233 -4.14 -15.65 0.76
N PRO A 234 -4.92 -16.76 0.70
CA PRO A 234 -5.86 -16.99 -0.40
C PRO A 234 -7.07 -16.05 -0.31
N ALA A 235 -7.66 -15.70 -1.46
CA ALA A 235 -8.86 -14.85 -1.45
C ALA A 235 -10.03 -15.55 -0.76
N GLY A 236 -10.98 -14.76 -0.25
CA GLY A 236 -12.11 -15.30 0.53
C GLY A 236 -12.96 -16.34 -0.24
N HIS A 237 -13.00 -16.26 -1.58
CA HIS A 237 -13.72 -17.22 -2.43
C HIS A 237 -12.87 -18.44 -2.85
N ASP A 238 -11.57 -18.44 -2.55
CA ASP A 238 -10.67 -19.55 -2.87
C ASP A 238 -10.56 -20.49 -1.67
N ARG A 239 -10.48 -21.80 -1.89
CA ARG A 239 -10.24 -22.77 -0.80
C ARG A 239 -8.77 -22.68 -0.34
N PRO A 240 -8.49 -22.54 0.97
CA PRO A 240 -7.11 -22.44 1.44
C PRO A 240 -6.43 -23.82 1.39
N ARG A 241 -5.17 -23.85 0.94
CA ARG A 241 -4.32 -25.05 0.99
C ARG A 241 -3.55 -25.02 2.31
N ILE A 242 -3.91 -25.90 3.23
CA ILE A 242 -3.29 -26.00 4.56
C ILE A 242 -2.40 -27.24 4.57
N THR A 243 -1.09 -27.04 4.64
CA THR A 243 -0.06 -28.09 4.59
C THR A 243 1.16 -27.69 5.40
N ASP A 244 2.01 -28.66 5.75
CA ASP A 244 3.27 -28.43 6.48
C ASP A 244 4.28 -27.55 5.73
N GLU A 245 4.07 -27.29 4.43
CA GLU A 245 4.87 -26.33 3.65
C GLU A 245 4.88 -24.93 4.29
N HIS A 246 3.85 -24.58 5.06
CA HIS A 246 3.77 -23.30 5.78
C HIS A 246 4.76 -23.17 6.94
N LEU A 247 5.29 -24.30 7.43
CA LEU A 247 6.30 -24.35 8.49
C LEU A 247 7.73 -24.32 7.94
N VAL A 248 7.89 -24.55 6.63
CA VAL A 248 9.21 -24.65 6.00
C VAL A 248 9.86 -23.27 5.91
N GLN A 249 11.07 -23.15 6.44
CA GLN A 249 11.90 -21.94 6.36
C GLN A 249 12.66 -21.85 5.02
N ARG A 250 11.91 -21.72 3.92
CA ARG A 250 12.47 -21.57 2.56
C ARG A 250 11.80 -20.42 1.84
N GLU A 251 12.51 -19.85 0.87
CA GLU A 251 12.02 -18.72 0.07
C GLU A 251 10.72 -19.00 -0.68
N SER A 252 10.42 -20.27 -0.98
CA SER A 252 9.15 -20.68 -1.59
C SER A 252 7.93 -20.52 -0.68
N ASN A 253 8.13 -20.42 0.65
CA ASN A 253 7.08 -20.15 1.61
C ASN A 253 6.89 -18.63 1.73
N PRO A 254 5.74 -18.07 1.28
CA PRO A 254 5.54 -16.62 1.29
C PRO A 254 5.57 -16.00 2.68
N LEU A 255 5.09 -16.71 3.72
CA LEU A 255 5.16 -16.21 5.10
C LEU A 255 6.61 -16.08 5.56
N PHE A 256 7.40 -17.14 5.37
CA PHE A 256 8.82 -17.13 5.71
C PHE A 256 9.52 -16.00 4.96
N ARG A 257 9.26 -15.84 3.66
CA ARG A 257 9.87 -14.80 2.83
C ARG A 257 9.59 -13.39 3.37
N VAL A 258 8.35 -13.10 3.76
CA VAL A 258 7.97 -11.80 4.35
C VAL A 258 8.66 -11.57 5.69
N ARG A 259 8.64 -12.57 6.59
CA ARG A 259 9.30 -12.46 7.90
C ARG A 259 10.83 -12.37 7.76
N TYR A 260 11.42 -13.08 6.80
CA TYR A 260 12.84 -13.07 6.50
C TYR A 260 13.29 -11.71 5.98
N ALA A 261 12.54 -11.11 5.04
CA ALA A 261 12.79 -9.74 4.60
C ALA A 261 12.79 -8.77 5.79
N HIS A 262 11.77 -8.84 6.66
CA HIS A 262 11.71 -8.02 7.88
C HIS A 262 12.92 -8.24 8.80
N ALA A 263 13.21 -9.49 9.20
CA ALA A 263 14.33 -9.80 10.08
C ALA A 263 15.69 -9.36 9.50
N ARG A 264 15.86 -9.42 8.18
CA ARG A 264 17.07 -8.94 7.50
C ARG A 264 17.21 -7.43 7.55
N THR A 265 16.13 -6.66 7.44
CA THR A 265 16.18 -5.20 7.65
C THR A 265 16.60 -4.85 9.08
N ARG A 266 16.12 -5.62 10.08
CA ARG A 266 16.54 -5.47 11.49
C ARG A 266 18.00 -5.83 11.71
N ALA A 267 18.49 -6.88 11.04
CA ALA A 267 19.90 -7.24 11.06
C ALA A 267 20.79 -6.15 10.45
N LEU A 268 20.38 -5.55 9.33
CA LEU A 268 21.14 -4.47 8.70
C LEU A 268 21.27 -3.25 9.61
N ARG A 269 20.20 -2.86 10.31
CA ARG A 269 20.26 -1.76 11.30
C ARG A 269 21.26 -2.03 12.41
N ARG A 270 21.25 -3.24 12.99
CA ARG A 270 22.23 -3.62 14.03
C ARG A 270 23.66 -3.58 13.48
N ASN A 271 23.88 -4.18 12.32
CA ASN A 271 25.20 -4.22 11.69
C ASN A 271 25.70 -2.82 11.29
N ALA A 272 24.82 -1.91 10.88
CA ALA A 272 25.19 -0.53 10.58
C ALA A 272 25.63 0.24 11.84
N ALA A 273 24.92 0.04 12.95
CA ALA A 273 25.32 0.58 14.24
C ALA A 273 26.70 0.07 14.68
N ASP A 274 26.99 -1.22 14.48
CA ASP A 274 28.33 -1.79 14.73
C ASP A 274 29.43 -1.16 13.85
N LEU A 275 29.06 -0.72 12.64
CA LEU A 275 29.93 0.02 11.72
C LEU A 275 29.97 1.53 11.99
N GLY A 276 29.26 2.02 13.01
CA GLY A 276 29.27 3.41 13.45
C GLY A 276 28.49 4.38 12.56
N PHE A 277 27.43 3.92 11.88
CA PHE A 277 26.54 4.81 11.13
C PHE A 277 25.06 4.44 11.24
N ASP A 278 24.22 5.46 11.20
CA ASP A 278 22.76 5.35 11.28
C ASP A 278 22.08 5.62 9.93
N ALA A 279 20.81 5.23 9.86
CA ALA A 279 19.91 5.52 8.75
C ALA A 279 19.66 7.03 8.62
N GLU A 280 19.72 7.54 7.40
CA GLU A 280 19.37 8.92 7.08
C GLU A 280 18.55 8.90 5.80
N PRO A 281 17.28 9.36 5.82
CA PRO A 281 16.46 9.41 4.62
C PRO A 281 17.15 10.20 3.51
N GLY A 282 17.13 9.65 2.30
CA GLY A 282 17.77 10.25 1.14
C GLY A 282 17.27 9.62 -0.14
N ASP A 283 17.67 10.18 -1.27
CA ASP A 283 17.22 9.68 -2.56
C ASP A 283 17.83 8.31 -2.88
N VAL A 284 16.96 7.31 -3.04
CA VAL A 284 17.30 5.97 -3.52
C VAL A 284 16.29 5.59 -4.58
N ARG A 285 16.78 5.38 -5.81
CA ARG A 285 15.97 4.87 -6.92
C ARG A 285 15.87 3.35 -6.81
N HIS A 286 14.68 2.87 -6.42
CA HIS A 286 14.37 1.45 -6.36
C HIS A 286 12.86 1.25 -6.37
N ASP A 287 12.39 0.22 -7.08
CA ASP A 287 10.97 -0.11 -7.24
C ASP A 287 10.20 -0.30 -5.92
N VAL A 288 10.91 -0.62 -4.83
CA VAL A 288 10.30 -0.80 -3.51
C VAL A 288 9.70 0.51 -3.00
N VAL A 289 10.26 1.67 -3.36
CA VAL A 289 9.74 2.99 -2.96
C VAL A 289 8.30 3.18 -3.43
N VAL A 290 8.01 2.80 -4.68
CA VAL A 290 6.66 2.90 -5.26
C VAL A 290 5.68 2.00 -4.51
N LEU A 291 6.11 0.77 -4.18
CA LEU A 291 5.30 -0.17 -3.41
C LEU A 291 5.01 0.36 -2.00
N LEU A 292 6.02 0.92 -1.32
CA LEU A 292 5.83 1.54 -0.01
C LEU A 292 4.90 2.76 -0.08
N ALA A 293 5.01 3.57 -1.12
CA ALA A 293 4.12 4.71 -1.35
C ALA A 293 2.66 4.27 -1.61
N ASP A 294 2.43 3.10 -2.23
CA ASP A 294 1.08 2.58 -2.49
C ASP A 294 0.45 1.88 -1.27
N HIS A 295 1.23 1.55 -0.24
CA HIS A 295 0.74 0.84 0.96
C HIS A 295 -0.53 1.44 1.60
N PRO A 296 -0.65 2.77 1.82
CA PRO A 296 -1.88 3.36 2.35
C PRO A 296 -3.12 3.06 1.49
N ARG A 297 -2.95 3.03 0.17
CA ARG A 297 -4.05 2.73 -0.77
C ARG A 297 -4.41 1.26 -0.76
N VAL A 298 -3.43 0.37 -0.60
CA VAL A 298 -3.67 -1.05 -0.41
C VAL A 298 -4.52 -1.28 0.84
N LEU A 299 -4.22 -0.61 1.97
CA LEU A 299 -5.02 -0.71 3.19
C LEU A 299 -6.45 -0.19 2.97
N ALA A 300 -6.62 0.99 2.39
CA ALA A 300 -7.93 1.54 2.09
C ALA A 300 -8.76 0.62 1.17
N ARG A 301 -8.13 0.01 0.15
CA ARG A 301 -8.79 -0.96 -0.74
C ARG A 301 -9.10 -2.27 -0.04
N ALA A 302 -8.21 -2.79 0.80
CA ALA A 302 -8.45 -4.00 1.58
C ALA A 302 -9.65 -3.81 2.52
N ALA A 303 -9.77 -2.64 3.15
CA ALA A 303 -10.93 -2.24 3.96
C ALA A 303 -12.22 -2.15 3.11
N ALA A 304 -12.21 -1.35 2.04
CA ALA A 304 -13.38 -1.10 1.20
C ALA A 304 -13.95 -2.39 0.57
N HIS A 305 -13.07 -3.27 0.11
CA HIS A 305 -13.46 -4.54 -0.50
C HIS A 305 -13.54 -5.70 0.49
N ARG A 306 -13.22 -5.46 1.77
CA ARG A 306 -13.26 -6.46 2.84
C ARG A 306 -12.42 -7.69 2.49
N ALA A 307 -11.23 -7.44 1.95
CA ALA A 307 -10.35 -8.41 1.33
C ALA A 307 -8.96 -8.36 1.98
N PRO A 308 -8.76 -8.98 3.16
CA PRO A 308 -7.47 -8.96 3.88
C PRO A 308 -6.35 -9.67 3.10
N ASP A 309 -6.68 -10.58 2.20
CA ASP A 309 -5.76 -11.26 1.29
C ASP A 309 -4.99 -10.30 0.37
N ARG A 310 -5.55 -9.13 0.07
CA ARG A 310 -4.86 -8.09 -0.70
C ARG A 310 -3.66 -7.52 0.06
N LEU A 311 -3.79 -7.36 1.38
CA LEU A 311 -2.68 -6.93 2.23
C LEU A 311 -1.61 -8.02 2.25
N ALA A 312 -1.98 -9.29 2.47
CA ALA A 312 -1.02 -10.39 2.48
C ALA A 312 -0.20 -10.47 1.18
N ARG A 313 -0.86 -10.40 0.01
CA ARG A 313 -0.20 -10.40 -1.30
C ARG A 313 0.71 -9.19 -1.50
N HIS A 314 0.29 -8.01 -1.07
CA HIS A 314 1.12 -6.81 -1.12
C HIS A 314 2.39 -6.94 -0.27
N LEU A 315 2.31 -7.55 0.93
CA LEU A 315 3.49 -7.79 1.76
C LEU A 315 4.50 -8.72 1.08
N VAL A 316 4.02 -9.74 0.34
CA VAL A 316 4.89 -10.58 -0.48
C VAL A 316 5.59 -9.75 -1.56
N THR A 317 4.85 -8.89 -2.28
CA THR A 317 5.44 -8.01 -3.31
C THR A 317 6.47 -7.04 -2.71
N VAL A 318 6.23 -6.48 -1.53
CA VAL A 318 7.21 -5.63 -0.83
C VAL A 318 8.44 -6.43 -0.42
N ALA A 319 8.26 -7.65 0.11
CA ALA A 319 9.37 -8.53 0.48
C ALA A 319 10.22 -8.92 -0.74
N ASP A 320 9.57 -9.25 -1.87
CA ASP A 320 10.24 -9.55 -3.14
C ASP A 320 11.08 -8.38 -3.64
N ALA A 321 10.55 -7.16 -3.55
CA ALA A 321 11.24 -5.96 -4.01
C ALA A 321 12.38 -5.54 -3.07
N VAL A 322 12.24 -5.72 -1.75
CA VAL A 322 13.27 -5.27 -0.80
C VAL A 322 14.46 -6.23 -0.74
N LEU A 323 14.24 -7.54 -0.89
CA LEU A 323 15.32 -8.54 -0.73
C LEU A 323 16.54 -8.31 -1.64
N PRO A 324 16.38 -7.97 -2.94
CA PRO A 324 17.51 -7.62 -3.83
C PRO A 324 18.28 -6.36 -3.43
N LEU A 325 17.65 -5.42 -2.73
CA LEU A 325 18.29 -4.19 -2.24
C LEU A 325 19.27 -4.48 -1.09
N LEU A 326 18.91 -5.41 -0.20
CA LEU A 326 19.58 -5.60 1.09
C LEU A 326 21.10 -5.82 1.02
N PRO A 327 21.65 -6.58 0.05
CA PRO A 327 23.10 -6.79 -0.04
C PRO A 327 23.91 -5.51 -0.31
N ALA A 328 23.30 -4.44 -0.84
CA ALA A 328 23.96 -3.19 -1.20
C ALA A 328 23.80 -2.09 -0.13
N VAL A 329 23.19 -2.41 1.02
CA VAL A 329 22.90 -1.44 2.09
C VAL A 329 24.15 -1.09 2.92
N LEU A 330 24.96 -2.09 3.27
CA LEU A 330 26.17 -1.89 4.07
C LEU A 330 27.41 -1.71 3.17
N PRO A 331 28.40 -0.91 3.58
CA PRO A 331 29.70 -0.83 2.92
C PRO A 331 30.39 -2.20 2.84
N ARG A 332 31.13 -2.46 1.76
CA ARG A 332 31.87 -3.71 1.56
C ARG A 332 33.39 -3.51 1.57
N GLY A 333 34.10 -4.43 2.22
CA GLY A 333 35.56 -4.42 2.24
C GLY A 333 36.13 -3.16 2.89
N ALA A 334 36.87 -2.37 2.12
CA ALA A 334 37.49 -1.12 2.59
C ALA A 334 36.61 0.14 2.39
N GLU A 335 35.38 -0.02 1.88
CA GLU A 335 34.45 1.09 1.70
C GLU A 335 34.09 1.74 3.05
N LYS A 336 34.05 3.07 3.06
CA LYS A 336 33.57 3.83 4.21
C LYS A 336 32.05 4.05 4.10
N PRO A 337 31.32 4.16 5.23
CA PRO A 337 29.94 4.62 5.24
C PRO A 337 29.79 5.94 4.46
N SER A 338 28.77 6.01 3.60
CA SER A 338 28.49 7.16 2.74
C SER A 338 27.02 7.54 2.82
N ALA A 339 26.65 8.72 2.29
CA ALA A 339 25.25 9.15 2.22
C ALA A 339 24.35 8.10 1.53
N THR A 340 24.86 7.42 0.51
CA THR A 340 24.14 6.34 -0.18
C THR A 340 23.86 5.15 0.74
N HIS A 341 24.83 4.75 1.58
CA HIS A 341 24.62 3.66 2.56
C HIS A 341 23.56 4.05 3.59
N ARG A 342 23.60 5.30 4.09
CA ARG A 342 22.60 5.82 5.04
C ARG A 342 21.19 5.86 4.45
N ALA A 343 21.07 6.32 3.20
CA ALA A 343 19.79 6.37 2.47
C ALA A 343 19.21 4.98 2.18
N ARG A 344 20.05 4.03 1.75
CA ARG A 344 19.63 2.64 1.55
C ARG A 344 19.22 1.96 2.85
N LEU A 345 19.91 2.26 3.95
CA LEU A 345 19.54 1.76 5.27
C LEU A 345 18.18 2.32 5.71
N ALA A 346 17.94 3.62 5.53
CA ALA A 346 16.64 4.24 5.82
C ALA A 346 15.51 3.62 4.99
N LEU A 347 15.73 3.36 3.70
CA LEU A 347 14.77 2.67 2.84
C LEU A 347 14.50 1.23 3.30
N ALA A 348 15.55 0.49 3.71
CA ALA A 348 15.41 -0.85 4.26
C ALA A 348 14.61 -0.86 5.57
N GLU A 349 14.86 0.11 6.47
CA GLU A 349 14.11 0.28 7.71
C GLU A 349 12.63 0.64 7.46
N ALA A 350 12.36 1.51 6.48
CA ALA A 350 11.01 1.85 6.08
C ALA A 350 10.26 0.63 5.52
N ALA A 351 10.90 -0.17 4.66
CA ALA A 351 10.33 -1.42 4.17
C ALA A 351 10.05 -2.40 5.32
N GLY A 352 11.01 -2.60 6.23
CA GLY A 352 10.84 -3.44 7.41
C GLY A 352 9.67 -2.99 8.30
N THR A 353 9.45 -1.68 8.42
CA THR A 353 8.35 -1.07 9.16
C THR A 353 6.99 -1.35 8.53
N VAL A 354 6.87 -1.22 7.21
CA VAL A 354 5.65 -1.57 6.45
C VAL A 354 5.34 -3.07 6.58
N LEU A 355 6.36 -3.93 6.46
CA LEU A 355 6.19 -5.37 6.65
C LEU A 355 5.67 -5.71 8.06
N ALA A 356 6.24 -5.10 9.10
CA ALA A 356 5.80 -5.31 10.48
C ALA A 356 4.37 -4.80 10.73
N GLY A 357 4.03 -3.61 10.22
CA GLY A 357 2.69 -3.04 10.34
C GLY A 357 1.64 -3.90 9.65
N GLY A 358 1.91 -4.38 8.44
CA GLY A 358 1.03 -5.27 7.71
C GLY A 358 0.83 -6.63 8.37
N LEU A 359 1.91 -7.27 8.84
CA LEU A 359 1.81 -8.54 9.58
C LEU A 359 0.98 -8.39 10.86
N SER A 360 1.15 -7.28 11.60
CA SER A 360 0.37 -6.98 12.80
C SER A 360 -1.14 -6.83 12.50
N LEU A 361 -1.50 -6.22 11.37
CA LEU A 361 -2.89 -6.14 10.91
C LEU A 361 -3.48 -7.51 10.54
N LEU A 362 -2.65 -8.45 10.08
CA LEU A 362 -3.04 -9.84 9.86
C LEU A 362 -3.01 -10.68 11.15
N GLY A 363 -2.58 -10.09 12.28
CA GLY A 363 -2.43 -10.76 13.58
C GLY A 363 -1.28 -11.76 13.64
N ILE A 364 -0.25 -11.54 12.83
CA ILE A 364 0.95 -12.36 12.66
C ILE A 364 2.15 -11.61 13.23
N ASP A 365 3.04 -12.33 13.91
CA ASP A 365 4.23 -11.74 14.50
C ASP A 365 5.33 -11.45 13.47
N ALA A 366 6.00 -10.31 13.64
CA ALA A 366 7.16 -9.89 12.85
C ALA A 366 8.42 -9.95 13.74
N PRO A 367 9.18 -11.07 13.73
CA PRO A 367 10.27 -11.27 14.68
C PRO A 367 11.53 -10.50 14.27
N ASP A 368 12.28 -9.99 15.24
CA ASP A 368 13.56 -9.28 15.02
C ASP A 368 14.68 -10.21 14.49
N HIS A 369 14.49 -11.52 14.62
CA HIS A 369 15.41 -12.61 14.25
C HIS A 369 14.61 -13.82 13.75
N LEU A 370 15.16 -14.58 12.80
CA LEU A 370 14.57 -15.82 12.28
C LEU A 370 15.58 -16.96 12.29
#